data_AF-A0A955RW04-F1
#
_entry.id   AF-A0A955RW04-F1
#
_cell.length_a   1.000
_cell.length_b   1.000
_cell.length_c   1.000
_cell.angle_alpha   90.00
_cell.angle_beta   90.00
_cell.angle_gamma   90.00
#
_symmetry.space_group_name_H-M   'P 1'
#
loop_
_entity.id
_entity.type
_entity.pdbx_description
1 polymer ?
#
loop_
_entity_poly.entity_id
_entity_poly.type
_entity_poly.pdbx_seq_one_letter_code
_entity_poly.pdbx_strand_id
1 'polypeptide(L)'
;MPNKKTECEICGEVHPTEIIYLYNICSKCESTLGLFSDKTITKHIETGIYKNKKEYINEIDRRLELMKKDYIKKQIKLLHIKDRLLSTDF
;
A
#
# COMPACT_ATOMS: atom_id res chain seq x y z
N MET A 1 19.47 11.01 15.18
CA MET A 1 18.21 11.78 15.22
C MET A 1 17.25 11.00 16.10
N PRO A 2 16.55 11.62 17.08
CA PRO A 2 15.67 10.87 17.95
C PRO A 2 14.55 10.25 17.12
N ASN A 3 14.31 8.96 17.34
CA ASN A 3 13.23 8.19 16.72
C ASN A 3 11.88 8.85 17.03
N LYS A 4 11.43 9.75 16.14
CA LYS A 4 10.16 10.43 16.26
C LYS A 4 9.09 9.35 16.29
N LYS A 5 8.39 9.24 17.41
CA LYS A 5 7.29 8.29 17.52
C LYS A 5 6.08 8.86 16.80
N THR A 6 5.52 8.11 15.87
CA THR A 6 4.30 8.46 15.13
C THR A 6 3.44 7.22 15.04
N GLU A 7 2.14 7.40 14.80
CA GLU A 7 1.23 6.27 14.59
C GLU A 7 1.64 5.50 13.34
N CYS A 8 1.79 4.17 13.47
CA CYS A 8 2.04 3.32 12.33
C CYS A 8 0.76 3.10 11.53
N GLU A 9 0.80 3.38 10.24
CA GLU A 9 -0.39 3.33 9.36
C GLU A 9 -0.91 1.91 9.10
N ILE A 10 -0.18 0.87 9.53
CA ILE A 10 -0.59 -0.54 9.40
C ILE A 10 -1.22 -1.06 10.70
N CYS A 11 -0.58 -0.87 11.86
CA CYS A 11 -1.08 -1.41 13.13
C CYS A 11 -1.83 -0.40 14.01
N GLY A 12 -1.78 0.91 13.70
CA GLY A 12 -2.42 1.97 14.49
C GLY A 12 -1.75 2.28 15.83
N GLU A 13 -0.61 1.65 16.13
CA GLU A 13 0.11 1.89 17.38
C GLU A 13 1.20 2.95 17.22
N VAL A 14 1.47 3.71 18.29
CA VAL A 14 2.51 4.75 18.31
C VAL A 14 3.88 4.13 18.56
N HIS A 15 4.74 4.17 17.54
CA HIS A 15 6.07 3.57 17.54
C HIS A 15 7.11 4.51 16.93
N PRO A 16 8.41 4.24 17.13
CA PRO A 16 9.42 4.64 16.14
C PRO A 16 9.00 4.16 14.75
N THR A 17 8.80 5.10 13.83
CA THR A 17 8.43 4.81 12.44
C THR A 17 9.43 5.45 11.49
N GLU A 18 9.54 4.87 10.30
CA GLU A 18 10.23 5.46 9.16
C GLU A 18 9.22 5.76 8.04
N ILE A 19 9.56 6.70 7.17
CA ILE A 19 8.73 7.05 6.02
C ILE A 19 9.11 6.15 4.85
N ILE A 20 8.19 5.27 4.45
CA ILE A 20 8.33 4.36 3.31
C ILE A 20 7.27 4.74 2.27
N TYR A 21 7.70 5.26 1.10
CA TYR A 21 6.83 5.67 -0.01
C TYR A 21 5.59 6.51 0.40
N LEU A 22 5.75 7.39 1.41
CA LEU A 22 4.72 8.28 2.02
C LEU A 22 3.99 7.75 3.26
N TYR A 23 4.28 6.53 3.71
CA TYR A 23 3.61 5.91 4.86
C TYR A 23 4.54 5.86 6.08
N ASN A 24 4.02 6.17 7.26
CA ASN A 24 4.74 5.97 8.53
C ASN A 24 4.60 4.51 8.97
N ILE A 25 5.69 3.74 8.91
CA ILE A 25 5.67 2.30 9.18
C ILE A 25 6.68 1.95 10.29
N CYS A 26 6.26 1.10 11.24
CA CYS A 26 7.16 0.57 12.26
C CYS A 26 7.92 -0.65 11.72
N SER A 27 9.12 -0.91 12.24
CA SER A 27 9.99 -2.01 11.78
C SER A 27 9.31 -3.39 11.82
N LYS A 28 8.44 -3.64 12.80
CA LYS A 28 7.64 -4.86 12.89
C LYS A 28 6.70 -5.00 11.69
N CYS A 29 5.96 -3.96 11.34
CA CYS A 29 5.03 -4.00 10.21
C CYS A 29 5.77 -4.04 8.87
N GLU A 30 6.87 -3.30 8.73
CA GLU A 30 7.73 -3.34 7.55
C GLU A 30 8.20 -4.77 7.24
N SER A 31 8.63 -5.52 8.25
CA SER A 31 9.09 -6.91 8.09
C SER A 31 8.00 -7.86 7.56
N THR A 32 6.73 -7.50 7.70
CA THR A 32 5.59 -8.31 7.22
C THR A 32 5.17 -7.96 5.79
N LEU A 33 5.69 -6.87 5.20
CA LEU A 33 5.31 -6.43 3.86
C LEU A 33 5.83 -7.34 2.74
N GLY A 34 6.81 -8.20 3.05
CA GLY A 34 7.38 -9.11 2.06
C GLY A 34 8.00 -8.38 0.86
N LEU A 35 8.60 -7.20 1.10
CA LEU A 35 9.20 -6.39 0.05
C LEU A 35 10.23 -7.21 -0.74
N PHE A 36 10.10 -7.20 -2.06
CA PHE A 36 11.03 -7.92 -2.91
C PHE A 36 12.41 -7.27 -2.86
N SER A 37 13.43 -8.07 -2.56
CA SER A 37 14.83 -7.69 -2.75
C SER A 37 15.12 -7.33 -4.21
N ASP A 38 16.13 -6.51 -4.46
CA ASP A 38 16.61 -6.20 -5.81
C ASP A 38 16.89 -7.46 -6.65
N LYS A 39 17.46 -8.50 -6.03
CA LYS A 39 17.70 -9.79 -6.69
C LYS A 39 16.41 -10.42 -7.24
N THR A 40 15.33 -10.34 -6.48
CA THR A 40 14.01 -10.87 -6.87
C THR A 40 13.40 -10.01 -7.98
N ILE A 41 13.52 -8.68 -7.88
CA ILE A 41 13.05 -7.74 -8.91
C ILE A 41 13.78 -7.98 -10.24
N THR A 42 15.10 -8.12 -10.19
CA THR A 42 15.94 -8.41 -11.37
C THR A 42 15.60 -9.77 -11.97
N LYS A 43 15.39 -10.80 -11.13
CA LYS A 43 14.98 -12.13 -11.61
C LYS A 43 13.67 -12.09 -12.40
N HIS A 44 12.69 -11.25 -12.05
CA HIS A 44 11.45 -11.13 -12.83
C HIS A 44 11.69 -10.62 -14.27
N ILE A 45 12.72 -9.81 -14.47
CA ILE A 45 13.10 -9.31 -15.79
C ILE A 45 13.90 -10.38 -16.53
N GLU A 46 14.85 -11.04 -15.86
CA GLU A 46 15.76 -12.02 -16.47
C GLU A 46 15.07 -13.35 -16.82
N THR A 47 14.08 -13.78 -16.04
CA THR A 47 13.36 -15.05 -16.25
C THR A 47 12.34 -14.98 -17.38
N GLY A 48 12.18 -13.82 -18.03
CA GLY A 48 11.27 -13.65 -19.16
C GLY A 48 9.79 -13.62 -18.78
N ILE A 49 9.45 -13.49 -17.48
CA ILE A 49 8.08 -13.20 -17.03
C ILE A 49 7.58 -11.91 -17.68
N TYR A 50 8.49 -10.93 -17.83
CA TYR A 50 8.30 -9.72 -18.59
C TYR A 50 9.36 -9.64 -19.69
N LYS A 51 9.00 -9.17 -20.89
CA LYS A 51 9.92 -9.08 -22.04
C LYS A 51 11.06 -8.09 -21.78
N ASN A 52 10.81 -7.07 -20.97
CA ASN A 52 11.81 -6.07 -20.58
C ASN A 52 11.35 -5.29 -19.34
N LYS A 53 12.26 -4.47 -18.82
CA LYS A 53 12.00 -3.57 -17.69
C LYS A 53 10.78 -2.65 -17.90
N LYS A 54 10.54 -2.16 -19.12
CA LYS A 54 9.42 -1.25 -19.42
C LYS A 54 8.07 -1.96 -19.26
N GLU A 55 7.96 -3.20 -19.75
CA GLU A 55 6.74 -4.00 -19.56
C GLU A 55 6.50 -4.29 -18.08
N TYR A 56 7.55 -4.60 -17.31
CA TYR A 56 7.39 -4.83 -15.88
C TYR A 56 6.92 -3.57 -15.13
N ILE A 57 7.50 -2.40 -15.44
CA ILE A 57 7.04 -1.11 -14.89
C ILE A 57 5.56 -0.88 -15.23
N ASN A 58 5.17 -1.07 -16.49
CA ASN A 58 3.78 -0.90 -16.91
C ASN A 58 2.81 -1.83 -16.15
N GLU A 59 3.21 -3.07 -15.85
CA GLU A 59 2.38 -3.97 -15.04
C GLU A 59 2.27 -3.49 -13.59
N ILE A 60 3.36 -3.00 -12.99
CA ILE A 60 3.31 -2.39 -11.65
C ILE A 60 2.37 -1.19 -11.64
N ASP A 61 2.49 -0.28 -12.61
CA ASP A 61 1.61 0.88 -12.75
C ASP A 61 0.13 0.47 -12.93
N ARG A 62 -0.12 -0.54 -13.76
CA ARG A 62 -1.48 -1.10 -13.95
C ARG A 62 -2.04 -1.63 -12.64
N ARG A 63 -1.24 -2.37 -11.86
CA ARG A 63 -1.66 -2.92 -10.55
C ARG A 63 -1.95 -1.82 -9.54
N LEU A 64 -1.11 -0.79 -9.47
CA LEU A 64 -1.33 0.38 -8.62
C LEU A 64 -2.63 1.11 -8.99
N GLU A 65 -2.88 1.31 -10.27
CA GLU A 65 -4.12 1.94 -10.77
C GLU A 65 -5.36 1.09 -10.47
N LEU A 66 -5.28 -0.24 -10.60
CA LEU A 66 -6.37 -1.15 -10.22
C LEU A 66 -6.65 -1.11 -8.71
N MET A 67 -5.61 -1.10 -7.89
CA MET A 67 -5.74 -0.96 -6.43
C MET A 67 -6.41 0.36 -6.05
N LYS A 68 -6.00 1.47 -6.68
CA LYS A 68 -6.61 2.79 -6.45
C LYS A 68 -8.10 2.78 -6.80
N LYS A 69 -8.48 2.19 -7.94
CA LYS A 69 -9.89 2.06 -8.34
C LYS A 69 -10.71 1.22 -7.37
N ASP A 70 -10.15 0.11 -6.87
CA ASP A 70 -10.81 -0.73 -5.88
C ASP A 70 -11.00 -0.01 -4.54
N TYR A 71 -9.95 0.69 -4.08
CA TYR A 71 -10.02 1.53 -2.88
C TYR A 71 -11.12 2.58 -2.97
N ILE A 72 -11.18 3.34 -4.07
CA ILE A 72 -12.22 4.35 -4.29
C ILE A 72 -13.62 3.73 -4.25
N LYS A 73 -13.83 2.58 -4.93
CA LYS A 73 -15.13 1.88 -4.93
C LYS A 73 -15.54 1.45 -3.51
N LYS A 74 -14.62 0.88 -2.74
CA LYS A 74 -14.87 0.47 -1.35
C LYS A 74 -15.16 1.68 -0.46
N GLN A 75 -14.39 2.75 -0.61
CA GLN A 75 -14.58 3.99 0.15
C GLN A 75 -15.96 4.60 -0.11
N ILE A 76 -16.39 4.71 -1.38
CA ILE A 76 -17.74 5.21 -1.73
C ILE A 76 -18.84 4.36 -1.07
N LYS A 77 -18.72 3.03 -1.10
CA LYS A 77 -19.70 2.14 -0.45
C LYS A 77 -19.79 2.37 1.05
N LEU A 78 -18.65 2.47 1.74
CA LEU A 78 -18.61 2.72 3.18
C LEU A 78 -19.17 4.10 3.54
N LEU A 79 -18.84 5.12 2.75
CA LEU A 79 -19.39 6.47 2.92
C LEU A 79 -20.90 6.50 2.69
N HIS A 80 -21.41 5.79 1.68
CA HIS A 80 -22.83 5.66 1.44
C HIS A 80 -23.55 5.01 2.63
N ILE A 81 -23.03 3.89 3.15
CA ILE A 81 -23.60 3.23 4.35
C ILE A 81 -23.62 4.20 5.54
N LYS A 82 -22.52 4.94 5.75
CA LYS A 82 -22.42 5.91 6.83
C LYS A 82 -23.44 7.05 6.68
N ASP A 83 -23.61 7.59 5.49
CA ASP A 83 -24.60 8.64 5.17
C ASP A 83 -26.03 8.16 5.44
N ARG A 84 -26.34 6.94 5.00
CA ARG A 84 -27.62 6.27 5.24
C ARG A 84 -27.91 6.07 6.73
N LEU A 85 -26.93 5.66 7.53
CA LEU A 85 -27.11 5.50 8.99
C LEU A 85 -27.20 6.83 9.75
N LEU A 86 -26.64 7.92 9.21
CA LEU A 86 -26.67 9.24 9.84
C LEU A 86 -27.90 10.06 9.43
N SER A 87 -28.52 9.76 8.29
CA SER A 87 -29.81 10.33 7.91
C SER A 87 -30.90 9.65 8.75
N THR A 88 -31.66 10.45 9.49
CA THR A 88 -32.68 10.07 10.50
C THR A 88 -33.86 9.21 9.99
N ASP A 89 -33.80 8.72 8.75
CA ASP A 89 -34.87 7.98 8.06
C ASP A 89 -34.48 6.50 7.80
N PHE A 90 -33.80 5.87 8.75
CA PHE A 90 -33.57 4.41 8.76
C PHE A 90 -34.39 3.69 9.82
#